data_AF-A0A497R6N3-F1
#
_entry.id   AF-A0A497R6N3-F1
#
_cell.length_a   1.000
_cell.length_b   1.000
_cell.length_c   1.000
_cell.angle_alpha   90.00
_cell.angle_beta   90.00
_cell.angle_gamma   90.00
#
_symmetry.space_group_name_H-M   'P 1'
#
loop_
_entity.id
_entity.type
_entity.pdbx_description
1 polymer ?
#
loop_
_entity_poly.entity_id
_entity_poly.type
_entity_poly.pdbx_seq_one_letter_code
_entity_poly.pdbx_strand_id
1 'polypeptide(L)'
;MEFLIEKKRAKLSLSLLGYETDVDGWTAEKLEEILEEEGVDLKDFKNRYKEFSSKGSFRSADMLMDWVNLSYNVDKDVNFRFYLPKGCYATIFLREFMKGEE
;
A
#
# COMPACT_ATOMS: atom_id res chain seq x y z
N MET A 1 -1.89 -15.90 15.17
CA MET A 1 -1.61 -14.96 14.05
C MET A 1 -0.45 -15.45 13.20
N GLU A 2 0.66 -15.83 13.83
CA GLU A 2 1.88 -16.38 13.20
C GLU A 2 1.60 -17.46 12.13
N PHE A 3 0.80 -18.48 12.46
CA PHE A 3 0.41 -19.52 11.49
C PHE A 3 -0.20 -18.95 10.19
N LEU A 4 -1.05 -17.91 10.28
CA LEU A 4 -1.67 -17.32 9.10
C LEU A 4 -0.67 -16.52 8.27
N ILE A 5 0.29 -15.87 8.91
CA ILE A 5 1.39 -15.15 8.25
C ILE A 5 2.28 -16.17 7.53
N GLU A 6 2.68 -17.24 8.21
CA GLU A 6 3.49 -18.34 7.65
C GLU A 6 2.82 -18.95 6.41
N LYS A 7 1.50 -19.16 6.45
CA LYS A 7 0.74 -19.67 5.30
C LYS A 7 0.40 -18.61 4.24
N LYS A 8 0.94 -17.39 4.32
CA LYS A 8 0.65 -16.26 3.42
C LYS A 8 -0.85 -15.93 3.32
N ARG A 9 -1.60 -16.12 4.40
CA ARG A 9 -3.05 -15.86 4.52
C ARG A 9 -3.39 -14.62 5.36
N ALA A 10 -2.41 -14.04 6.04
CA ALA A 10 -2.50 -12.75 6.70
C ALA A 10 -1.38 -11.84 6.21
N LYS A 11 -1.62 -10.54 6.17
CA LYS A 11 -0.67 -9.53 5.70
C LYS A 11 -0.84 -8.23 6.47
N LEU A 12 0.26 -7.49 6.61
CA LEU A 12 0.19 -6.14 7.15
C LEU A 12 -0.61 -5.25 6.20
N SER A 13 -1.58 -4.53 6.75
CA SER A 13 -2.36 -3.54 6.03
C SER A 13 -2.35 -2.21 6.76
N LEU A 14 -2.32 -1.13 5.99
CA LEU A 14 -2.45 0.24 6.47
C LEU A 14 -3.81 0.80 6.03
N SER A 15 -4.29 1.78 6.79
CA SER A 15 -5.55 2.46 6.51
C SER A 15 -5.45 3.27 5.22
N LEU A 16 -6.44 3.10 4.34
CA LEU A 16 -6.82 4.09 3.34
C LEU A 16 -7.85 5.00 4.01
N LEU A 17 -7.50 6.26 4.19
CA LEU A 17 -8.28 7.17 5.01
C LEU A 17 -9.66 7.45 4.42
N GLY A 18 -10.61 7.64 5.33
CA GLY A 18 -11.96 8.06 5.03
C GLY A 18 -12.72 8.41 6.29
N TYR A 19 -13.99 8.78 6.14
CA TYR A 19 -14.75 9.37 7.23
C TYR A 19 -15.14 8.40 8.36
N GLU A 20 -14.91 7.09 8.20
CA GLU A 20 -15.07 6.06 9.25
C GLU A 20 -13.73 5.41 9.62
N THR A 21 -12.59 6.01 9.24
CA THR A 21 -11.28 5.49 9.64
C THR A 21 -11.10 5.63 11.15
N ASP A 22 -10.69 4.54 11.80
CA ASP A 22 -10.27 4.56 13.19
C ASP A 22 -8.79 4.97 13.26
N VAL A 23 -8.48 5.93 14.14
CA VAL A 23 -7.12 6.43 14.36
C VAL A 23 -6.61 5.80 15.64
N ASP A 24 -6.15 4.56 15.51
CA ASP A 24 -5.76 3.75 16.65
C ASP A 24 -4.47 2.96 16.41
N GLY A 25 -4.03 2.28 17.47
CA GLY A 25 -2.88 1.40 17.43
C GLY A 25 -1.55 2.11 17.18
N TRP A 26 -0.59 1.37 16.63
CA TRP A 26 0.79 1.83 16.48
C TRP A 26 0.99 2.88 15.38
N THR A 27 -0.01 3.06 14.50
CA THR A 27 0.02 4.08 13.43
C THR A 27 -0.65 5.39 13.81
N ALA A 28 -1.37 5.44 14.94
CA ALA A 28 -2.19 6.60 15.32
C ALA A 28 -1.41 7.90 15.33
N GLU A 29 -0.30 7.96 16.09
CA GLU A 29 0.52 9.17 16.24
C GLU A 29 0.99 9.72 14.88
N LYS A 30 1.50 8.85 13.99
CA LYS A 30 1.97 9.27 12.67
C LYS A 30 0.81 9.70 11.76
N LEU A 31 -0.35 9.08 11.91
CA LEU A 31 -1.53 9.43 11.13
C LEU A 31 -2.09 10.79 11.56
N GLU A 32 -2.13 11.08 12.86
CA GLU A 32 -2.50 12.39 13.41
C GLU A 32 -1.55 13.48 12.92
N GLU A 33 -0.24 13.23 12.97
CA GLU A 33 0.79 14.15 12.46
C GLU A 33 0.57 14.50 10.98
N ILE A 34 0.32 13.49 10.13
CA ILE A 34 0.08 13.70 8.70
C ILE A 34 -1.24 14.45 8.46
N LEU A 35 -2.31 14.12 9.19
CA LEU A 35 -3.60 14.82 9.05
C LEU A 35 -3.49 16.29 9.47
N GLU A 36 -2.72 16.59 10.52
CA GLU A 36 -2.44 17.95 10.97
C GLU A 36 -1.57 18.71 9.96
N GLU A 37 -0.49 18.09 9.46
CA GLU A 37 0.40 18.66 8.45
C GLU A 37 -0.34 19.03 7.16
N GLU A 38 -1.24 18.14 6.70
CA GLU A 38 -2.04 18.34 5.49
C GLU A 38 -3.28 19.24 5.75
N GLY A 39 -3.61 19.53 7.02
CA GLY A 39 -4.79 20.31 7.40
C GLY A 39 -6.13 19.66 7.03
N VAL A 40 -6.20 18.33 7.07
CA VAL A 40 -7.37 17.53 6.66
C VAL A 40 -8.00 16.84 7.88
N ASP A 41 -9.32 16.87 7.98
CA ASP A 41 -10.10 16.12 8.97
C ASP A 41 -10.73 14.89 8.30
N LEU A 42 -10.89 13.78 9.04
CA LEU A 42 -11.55 12.58 8.51
C LEU A 42 -12.96 12.86 7.96
N LYS A 43 -13.68 13.84 8.54
CA LYS A 43 -15.00 14.24 8.04
C LYS A 43 -14.96 14.80 6.62
N ASP A 44 -13.82 15.31 6.16
CA ASP A 44 -13.67 15.90 4.82
C ASP A 44 -13.77 14.84 3.72
N PHE A 45 -13.53 13.57 4.06
CA PHE A 45 -13.79 12.43 3.17
C PHE A 45 -15.28 12.12 3.00
N LYS A 46 -16.17 12.80 3.74
CA LYS A 46 -17.63 12.68 3.62
C LYS A 46 -18.18 13.86 2.81
N ASN A 47 -18.47 13.61 1.55
CA ASN A 47 -19.02 14.61 0.66
C ASN A 47 -20.55 14.71 0.79
N ARG A 48 -21.11 15.86 0.40
CA ARG A 48 -22.55 16.06 0.22
C ARG A 48 -23.14 15.07 -0.79
N TYR A 49 -22.39 14.77 -1.84
CA TYR A 49 -22.72 13.78 -2.85
C TYR A 49 -22.10 12.44 -2.47
N LYS A 50 -22.96 11.45 -2.19
CA LYS A 50 -22.54 10.16 -1.60
C LYS A 50 -21.54 9.41 -2.47
N GLU A 51 -21.60 9.56 -3.79
CA GLU A 51 -20.70 8.93 -4.76
C GLU A 51 -19.24 9.40 -4.65
N PHE A 52 -19.00 10.57 -4.06
CA PHE A 52 -17.65 11.09 -3.80
C PHE A 52 -17.19 10.87 -2.37
N SER A 53 -18.03 10.27 -1.52
CA SER A 53 -17.66 9.96 -0.13
C SER A 53 -16.81 8.70 -0.06
N SER A 54 -15.69 8.79 0.66
CA SER A 54 -14.86 7.63 1.00
C SER A 54 -15.00 7.32 2.49
N LYS A 55 -15.58 6.17 2.82
CA LYS A 55 -15.67 5.71 4.22
C LYS A 55 -14.32 5.26 4.79
N GLY A 56 -13.33 5.04 3.93
CA GLY A 56 -12.06 4.44 4.30
C GLY A 56 -12.04 2.93 4.09
N SER A 57 -10.85 2.36 4.10
CA SER A 57 -10.59 0.94 3.81
C SER A 57 -9.22 0.56 4.36
N PHE A 58 -8.78 -0.66 4.11
CA PHE A 58 -7.41 -1.10 4.32
C PHE A 58 -6.77 -1.49 3.00
N ARG A 59 -5.49 -1.17 2.85
CA ARG A 59 -4.67 -1.65 1.75
C ARG A 59 -3.46 -2.38 2.31
N SER A 60 -2.99 -3.38 1.58
CA SER A 60 -1.75 -4.07 1.94
C SER A 60 -0.60 -3.06 1.95
N ALA A 61 0.17 -3.07 3.03
CA ALA A 61 1.33 -2.20 3.18
C ALA A 61 2.44 -2.57 2.18
N ASP A 62 2.47 -3.84 1.79
CA ASP A 62 3.45 -4.41 0.89
C ASP A 62 2.78 -5.07 -0.33
N MET A 63 3.56 -5.24 -1.38
CA MET A 63 3.22 -6.04 -2.54
C MET A 63 3.69 -7.47 -2.30
N LEU A 64 2.77 -8.33 -1.87
CA LEU A 64 3.03 -9.78 -1.78
C LEU A 64 3.22 -10.38 -3.18
N MET A 65 4.43 -10.26 -3.71
CA MET A 65 4.84 -11.00 -4.88
C MET A 65 5.02 -12.46 -4.49
N ASP A 66 4.38 -13.34 -5.26
CA ASP A 66 4.81 -14.72 -5.27
C ASP A 66 6.07 -14.81 -6.12
N TRP A 67 7.23 -14.72 -5.46
CA TRP A 67 8.56 -14.72 -6.09
C TRP A 67 8.85 -16.00 -6.90
N VAL A 68 7.98 -17.01 -6.80
CA VAL A 68 8.07 -18.31 -7.49
C VAL A 68 8.21 -18.15 -9.00
N ASN A 69 7.72 -17.05 -9.59
CA ASN A 69 7.83 -16.79 -11.04
C ASN A 69 8.60 -15.51 -11.39
N LEU A 70 9.40 -14.96 -10.46
CA LEU A 70 10.32 -13.89 -10.82
C LEU A 70 11.48 -14.46 -11.64
N SER A 71 11.69 -13.92 -12.83
CA SER A 71 12.86 -14.19 -13.64
C SER A 71 13.36 -12.89 -14.27
N TYR A 72 14.66 -12.82 -14.49
CA TYR A 72 15.28 -11.71 -15.19
C TYR A 72 16.39 -12.18 -16.12
N ASN A 73 16.65 -11.39 -17.16
CA ASN A 73 17.78 -11.58 -18.05
C ASN A 73 18.49 -10.24 -18.25
N VAL A 74 19.82 -10.26 -18.15
CA VAL A 74 20.68 -9.08 -18.30
C VAL A 74 21.50 -9.27 -19.57
N ASP A 75 21.41 -8.30 -20.46
CA ASP A 75 22.26 -8.21 -21.65
C ASP A 75 22.69 -6.75 -21.84
N LYS A 76 22.26 -6.05 -22.89
CA LYS A 76 22.34 -4.57 -22.95
C LYS A 76 21.31 -3.89 -22.04
N ASP A 77 20.16 -4.53 -21.84
CA ASP A 77 19.06 -4.10 -20.99
C ASP A 77 18.75 -5.17 -19.94
N VAL A 78 17.98 -4.80 -18.91
CA VAL A 78 17.46 -5.75 -17.91
C VAL A 78 15.99 -6.05 -18.19
N ASN A 79 15.69 -7.30 -18.52
CA ASN A 79 14.33 -7.76 -18.78
C ASN A 79 13.77 -8.53 -17.58
N PHE A 80 12.72 -8.03 -16.94
CA PHE A 80 12.04 -8.69 -15.82
C PHE A 80 10.73 -9.37 -16.26
N ARG A 81 10.44 -10.55 -15.69
CA ARG A 81 9.15 -11.23 -15.78
C ARG A 81 8.72 -11.63 -14.37
N PHE A 82 7.53 -11.20 -13.96
CA PHE A 82 6.96 -11.49 -12.66
C PHE A 82 5.43 -11.42 -12.70
N TYR A 83 4.79 -11.99 -11.67
CA TYR A 83 3.36 -11.81 -11.42
C TYR A 83 3.10 -10.52 -10.63
N LEU A 84 2.05 -9.79 -11.00
CA LEU A 84 1.62 -8.57 -10.32
C LEU A 84 0.21 -8.76 -9.74
N PRO A 85 0.02 -8.69 -8.41
CA PRO A 85 -1.30 -8.73 -7.81
C PRO A 85 -2.20 -7.59 -8.30
N LYS A 86 -3.52 -7.81 -8.32
CA LYS A 86 -4.48 -6.75 -8.65
C LYS A 86 -4.30 -5.55 -7.71
N GLY A 87 -4.28 -4.35 -8.30
CA GLY A 87 -4.08 -3.11 -7.55
C GLY A 87 -2.61 -2.82 -7.20
N CYS A 88 -1.65 -3.64 -7.62
CA CYS A 88 -0.22 -3.30 -7.56
C CYS A 88 0.25 -2.76 -8.92
N TYR A 89 1.37 -2.05 -8.92
CA TYR A 89 1.94 -1.43 -10.13
C TYR A 89 3.36 -1.93 -10.36
N ALA A 90 3.67 -2.34 -11.59
CA ALA A 90 5.02 -2.79 -11.98
C ALA A 90 6.08 -1.70 -11.76
N THR A 91 5.70 -0.42 -11.83
CA THR A 91 6.61 0.71 -11.59
C THR A 91 7.10 0.78 -10.15
N ILE A 92 6.33 0.33 -9.16
CA ILE A 92 6.79 0.26 -7.76
C ILE A 92 7.90 -0.79 -7.62
N PHE A 93 7.78 -1.93 -8.31
CA PHE A 93 8.86 -2.92 -8.37
C PHE A 93 10.11 -2.34 -9.06
N LEU A 94 9.94 -1.74 -10.25
CA LEU A 94 11.06 -1.18 -11.01
C LEU A 94 11.76 -0.05 -10.27
N ARG A 95 11.01 0.78 -9.52
CA ARG A 95 11.56 1.87 -8.70
C ARG A 95 12.66 1.39 -7.75
N GLU A 96 12.53 0.21 -7.17
CA GLU A 96 13.54 -0.32 -6.23
C GLU A 96 14.85 -0.74 -6.91
N PHE A 97 14.85 -0.92 -8.25
CA PHE A 97 16.07 -1.15 -9.04
C PHE A 97 16.58 0.12 -9.74
N MET A 98 15.69 1.07 -10.03
CA MET A 98 16.01 2.29 -10.78
C MET A 98 16.41 3.45 -9.88
N LYS A 99 16.08 3.40 -8.60
CA LYS A 99 16.64 4.31 -7.61
C LYS A 99 18.13 4.04 -7.49
N GLY A 100 18.92 4.79 -8.25
CA GLY A 100 20.34 4.91 -8.00
C GLY A 100 20.57 5.50 -6.61
N GLU A 101 21.78 5.31 -6.07
CA GLU A 101 22.23 5.99 -4.86
C GLU A 101 22.07 7.50 -5.05
N GLU A 102 21.35 8.14 -4.13
CA GLU A 102 21.56 9.56 -3.80
C GLU A 102 22.67 9.63 -2.74
#